data_AF-A0A9P4MYJ5-F1
#
_entry.id   AF-A0A9P4MYJ5-F1
#
_cell.length_a   1.000
_cell.length_b   1.000
_cell.length_c   1.000
_cell.angle_alpha   90.00
_cell.angle_beta   90.00
_cell.angle_gamma   90.00
#
_symmetry.space_group_name_H-M   'P 1'
#
loop_
_entity.id
_entity.type
_entity.pdbx_description
1 polymer ?
#
loop_
_entity_poly.entity_id
_entity_poly.type
_entity_poly.pdbx_seq_one_letter_code
_entity_poly.pdbx_strand_id
1 'polypeptide(L)'
;MASTEAEQLADGWDEERCIAALAQLERLQAQLDDLRLTIPRVVEPFNSGLTSGPVIFKQFRQATVGSQNDIKAFRAQWQGQDIQSIFEYTRESLGKNSDLSTSAQVPIYGWVETEIIDKEAARRRRPGARKDESHISLEKNEIARTLEEFRKTHPNITVAAKEGNQDVLIKLATGDLKLKNVWGRLSYCCQSRDAFRHDLGQTI
;
A
#
# COMPACT_ATOMS: atom_id res chain seq x y z
N MET A 1 37.98 -0.21 -20.82
CA MET A 1 37.42 1.10 -21.16
C MET A 1 36.21 1.33 -20.25
N ALA A 2 36.46 1.59 -18.97
CA ALA A 2 35.47 1.82 -17.94
C ALA A 2 36.00 3.01 -17.16
N SER A 3 35.34 4.18 -17.28
CA SER A 3 35.49 5.40 -16.46
C SER A 3 35.03 6.62 -17.29
N THR A 4 33.72 6.88 -17.35
CA THR A 4 33.15 8.22 -17.66
C THR A 4 31.65 8.37 -17.33
N GLU A 5 31.03 7.50 -16.52
CA GLU A 5 29.61 7.66 -16.13
C GLU A 5 29.40 8.33 -14.76
N ALA A 6 30.47 8.56 -13.99
CA ALA A 6 30.37 9.15 -12.65
C ALA A 6 30.34 10.71 -12.63
N GLU A 7 30.40 11.37 -13.79
CA GLU A 7 30.59 12.83 -13.88
C GLU A 7 29.31 13.65 -14.12
N GLN A 8 28.11 13.07 -14.02
CA GLN A 8 26.86 13.83 -14.25
C GLN A 8 26.02 14.14 -12.99
N LEU A 9 26.44 13.74 -11.79
CA LEU A 9 25.75 14.06 -10.53
C LEU A 9 26.22 15.39 -9.89
N ALA A 10 26.45 16.42 -10.70
CA ALA A 10 26.82 17.76 -10.23
C ALA A 10 25.65 18.76 -10.27
N ASP A 11 24.41 18.27 -10.28
CA ASP A 11 23.19 19.08 -10.37
C ASP A 11 22.31 18.90 -9.12
N GLY A 12 22.80 19.33 -7.95
CA GLY A 12 22.02 19.57 -6.71
C GLY A 12 21.22 18.39 -6.10
N TRP A 13 21.28 17.21 -6.69
CA TRP A 13 20.63 15.97 -6.29
C TRP A 13 21.71 14.97 -5.90
N ASP A 14 21.96 14.89 -4.59
CA ASP A 14 22.81 13.87 -4.00
C ASP A 14 22.03 12.57 -3.79
N GLU A 15 22.78 11.50 -3.53
CA GLU A 15 22.22 10.17 -3.30
C GLU A 15 21.20 10.15 -2.14
N GLU A 16 21.49 10.91 -1.07
CA GLU A 16 20.58 11.02 0.09
C GLU A 16 19.22 11.62 -0.31
N ARG A 17 19.22 12.66 -1.15
CA ARG A 17 17.99 13.28 -1.66
C ARG A 17 17.24 12.36 -2.63
N CYS A 18 17.95 11.56 -3.44
CA CYS A 18 17.35 10.55 -4.30
C CYS A 18 16.63 9.46 -3.49
N ILE A 19 17.28 8.93 -2.45
CA ILE A 19 16.68 7.94 -1.54
C ILE A 19 15.44 8.53 -0.85
N ALA A 20 15.53 9.76 -0.34
CA ALA A 20 14.40 10.43 0.28
C ALA A 20 13.24 10.63 -0.70
N ALA A 21 13.52 10.99 -1.96
CA ALA A 21 12.51 11.15 -2.99
C ALA A 21 11.82 9.83 -3.34
N LEU A 22 12.58 8.73 -3.47
CA LEU A 22 12.02 7.40 -3.71
C LEU A 22 11.13 6.95 -2.54
N ALA A 23 11.55 7.20 -1.29
CA ALA A 23 10.73 6.94 -0.10
C ALA A 23 9.43 7.74 -0.10
N GLN A 24 9.43 8.99 -0.57
CA GLN A 24 8.22 9.80 -0.71
C GLN A 24 7.28 9.24 -1.78
N LEU A 25 7.81 8.81 -2.93
CA LEU A 25 7.01 8.19 -3.99
C LEU A 25 6.38 6.87 -3.52
N GLU A 26 7.12 6.05 -2.75
CA GLU A 26 6.60 4.82 -2.16
C GLU A 26 5.44 5.10 -1.18
N ARG A 27 5.56 6.10 -0.31
CA ARG A 27 4.45 6.53 0.57
C ARG A 27 3.22 6.97 -0.21
N LEU A 28 3.43 7.68 -1.31
CA LEU A 28 2.36 8.17 -2.18
C LEU A 28 1.66 7.01 -2.91
N GLN A 29 2.42 6.00 -3.33
CA GLN A 29 1.88 4.77 -3.88
C GLN A 29 1.01 4.03 -2.86
N ALA A 30 1.47 3.90 -1.61
CA ALA A 30 0.68 3.27 -0.55
C ALA A 30 -0.67 3.99 -0.32
N GLN A 31 -0.70 5.33 -0.40
CA GLN A 31 -1.95 6.09 -0.32
C GLN A 31 -2.88 5.84 -1.51
N LEU A 32 -2.34 5.71 -2.73
CA LEU A 32 -3.14 5.33 -3.89
C LEU A 32 -3.74 3.94 -3.76
N ASP A 33 -2.96 2.99 -3.25
CA ASP A 33 -3.42 1.63 -2.99
C ASP A 33 -4.52 1.61 -1.91
N ASP A 34 -4.40 2.43 -0.87
CA ASP A 34 -5.47 2.61 0.12
C ASP A 34 -6.74 3.22 -0.49
N LEU A 35 -6.59 4.25 -1.33
CA LEU A 35 -7.72 4.89 -2.00
C LEU A 35 -8.48 3.93 -2.93
N ARG A 36 -7.80 2.95 -3.56
CA ARG A 36 -8.45 1.89 -4.34
C ARG A 36 -9.43 1.04 -3.52
N LEU A 37 -9.21 0.96 -2.21
CA LEU A 37 -10.09 0.24 -1.28
C LEU A 37 -11.32 1.06 -0.85
N THR A 38 -11.44 2.32 -1.28
CA THR A 38 -12.58 3.20 -0.96
C THR A 38 -13.93 2.59 -1.34
N ILE A 39 -14.09 2.14 -2.60
CA ILE A 39 -15.37 1.59 -3.07
C ILE A 39 -15.73 0.33 -2.27
N PRO A 40 -14.84 -0.66 -2.10
CA PRO A 40 -15.09 -1.79 -1.21
C PRO A 40 -15.52 -1.38 0.21
N ARG A 41 -14.81 -0.44 0.86
CA ARG A 41 -15.12 0.03 2.22
C ARG A 41 -16.48 0.71 2.34
N VAL A 42 -16.85 1.51 1.33
CA VAL A 42 -18.15 2.22 1.31
C VAL A 42 -19.31 1.25 1.09
N VAL A 43 -19.10 0.18 0.32
CA VAL A 43 -20.12 -0.80 -0.02
C VAL A 43 -20.20 -1.95 1.01
N GLU A 44 -19.15 -2.16 1.79
CA GLU A 44 -19.06 -3.19 2.84
C GLU A 44 -20.27 -3.23 3.80
N PRO A 45 -20.81 -2.11 4.32
CA PRO A 45 -21.93 -2.13 5.27
C PRO A 45 -23.22 -2.75 4.70
N PHE A 46 -23.36 -2.79 3.37
CA PHE A 46 -24.52 -3.40 2.71
C PHE A 46 -24.35 -4.91 2.50
N ASN A 47 -23.12 -5.43 2.61
CA ASN A 47 -22.80 -6.84 2.43
C ASN A 47 -22.49 -7.57 3.75
N SER A 48 -22.35 -6.85 4.86
CA SER A 48 -21.90 -7.37 6.15
C SER A 48 -22.96 -8.11 6.96
N GLY A 49 -24.15 -8.36 6.40
CA GLY A 49 -25.25 -9.07 7.08
C GLY A 49 -25.84 -8.29 8.26
N LEU A 50 -25.58 -6.99 8.34
CA LEU A 50 -26.15 -6.10 9.35
C LEU A 50 -27.67 -6.04 9.19
N THR A 51 -28.40 -6.20 10.30
CA THR A 51 -29.86 -6.29 10.31
C THR A 51 -30.56 -4.96 10.61
N SER A 52 -29.82 -3.96 11.09
CA SER A 52 -30.36 -2.68 11.53
C SER A 52 -29.97 -1.54 10.57
N GLY A 53 -30.97 -0.95 9.89
CA GLY A 53 -30.78 0.18 8.98
C GLY A 53 -29.97 1.35 9.56
N PRO A 54 -30.23 1.81 10.80
CA PRO A 54 -29.42 2.83 11.45
C PRO A 54 -27.94 2.48 11.59
N VAL A 55 -27.61 1.20 11.82
CA VAL A 55 -26.22 0.72 11.95
C VAL A 55 -25.51 0.74 10.59
N ILE A 56 -26.19 0.24 9.54
CA ILE A 56 -25.68 0.28 8.16
C ILE A 56 -25.40 1.73 7.74
N PHE A 57 -26.36 2.63 7.96
CA PHE A 57 -26.21 4.04 7.59
C PHE A 57 -25.06 4.72 8.34
N LYS A 58 -24.89 4.43 9.64
CA LYS A 58 -23.79 4.97 10.44
C LYS A 58 -22.43 4.54 9.87
N GLN A 59 -22.27 3.26 9.55
CA GLN A 59 -21.02 2.73 9.00
C GLN A 59 -20.75 3.27 7.59
N PHE A 60 -21.76 3.30 6.73
CA PHE A 60 -21.67 3.90 5.39
C PHE A 60 -21.22 5.37 5.46
N ARG A 61 -21.84 6.16 6.35
CA ARG A 61 -21.45 7.56 6.55
C ARG A 61 -20.00 7.67 7.02
N GLN A 62 -19.59 6.84 7.97
CA GLN A 62 -18.21 6.83 8.48
C GLN A 62 -17.20 6.49 7.37
N ALA A 63 -17.45 5.43 6.60
CA ALA A 63 -16.61 5.04 5.47
C ALA A 63 -16.52 6.17 4.43
N THR A 64 -17.66 6.78 4.08
CA THR A 64 -17.72 7.89 3.11
C THR A 64 -16.92 9.11 3.58
N VAL A 65 -17.09 9.52 4.84
CA VAL A 65 -16.36 10.68 5.40
C VAL A 65 -14.85 10.38 5.48
N GLY A 66 -14.48 9.16 5.89
CA GLY A 66 -13.09 8.70 5.90
C GLY A 66 -12.46 8.85 4.51
N SER A 67 -13.07 8.22 3.50
CA SER A 67 -12.57 8.28 2.12
C SER A 67 -12.50 9.70 1.55
N GLN A 68 -13.43 10.59 1.92
CA GLN A 68 -13.32 12.00 1.52
C GLN A 68 -12.11 12.70 2.13
N ASN A 69 -11.77 12.38 3.38
CA ASN A 69 -10.58 12.92 4.04
C ASN A 69 -9.32 12.35 3.42
N ASP A 70 -9.29 11.05 3.12
CA ASP A 70 -8.15 10.38 2.48
C ASP A 70 -7.88 10.98 1.09
N ILE A 71 -8.91 11.22 0.29
CA ILE A 71 -8.78 11.87 -1.03
C ILE A 71 -8.24 13.29 -0.89
N LYS A 72 -8.69 14.05 0.12
CA LYS A 72 -8.20 15.41 0.37
C LYS A 72 -6.73 15.41 0.80
N ALA A 73 -6.36 14.52 1.71
CA ALA A 73 -4.99 14.37 2.17
C ALA A 73 -4.06 13.97 1.03
N PHE A 74 -4.44 12.97 0.23
CA PHE A 74 -3.71 12.56 -0.96
C PHE A 74 -3.54 13.72 -1.94
N ARG A 75 -4.60 14.45 -2.25
CA ARG A 75 -4.53 15.60 -3.18
C ARG A 75 -3.58 16.68 -2.66
N ALA A 76 -3.65 17.00 -1.36
CA ALA A 76 -2.78 18.00 -0.76
C ALA A 76 -1.31 17.58 -0.85
N GLN A 77 -1.00 16.31 -0.59
CA GLN A 77 0.37 15.80 -0.71
C GLN A 77 0.83 15.72 -2.17
N TRP A 78 -0.01 15.23 -3.07
CA TRP A 78 0.28 15.16 -4.51
C TRP A 78 0.60 16.54 -5.10
N GLN A 79 -0.15 17.56 -4.70
CA GLN A 79 0.06 18.96 -5.12
C GLN A 79 1.13 19.69 -4.31
N GLY A 80 1.74 19.02 -3.32
CA GLY A 80 2.81 19.59 -2.51
C GLY A 80 4.04 19.89 -3.35
N GLN A 81 4.73 20.98 -3.02
CA GLN A 81 5.92 21.43 -3.73
C GLN A 81 7.00 20.34 -3.80
N ASP A 82 7.19 19.58 -2.71
CA ASP A 82 8.18 18.52 -2.64
C ASP A 82 7.93 17.44 -3.70
N ILE A 83 6.70 16.92 -3.78
CA ILE A 83 6.32 15.90 -4.76
C ILE A 83 6.39 16.44 -6.20
N GLN A 84 5.95 17.68 -6.42
CA GLN A 84 6.04 18.30 -7.74
C GLN A 84 7.51 18.49 -8.18
N SER A 85 8.40 18.88 -7.27
CA SER A 85 9.83 19.02 -7.56
C SER A 85 10.48 17.68 -7.95
N ILE A 86 10.07 16.57 -7.33
CA ILE A 86 10.52 15.22 -7.69
C ILE A 86 10.07 14.87 -9.11
N PHE A 87 8.82 15.15 -9.47
CA PHE A 87 8.31 14.88 -10.81
C PHE A 87 8.94 15.76 -11.89
N GLU A 88 9.22 17.02 -11.57
CA GLU A 88 9.92 17.94 -12.46
C GLU A 88 11.35 17.45 -12.71
N TYR A 89 12.11 17.15 -11.65
CA TYR A 89 13.46 16.59 -11.79
C TYR A 89 13.47 15.28 -12.57
N THR A 90 12.54 14.36 -12.30
CA THR A 90 12.44 13.09 -13.03
C THR A 90 12.18 13.33 -14.52
N ARG A 91 11.36 14.33 -14.88
CA ARG A 91 11.09 14.70 -16.28
C ARG A 91 12.32 15.29 -16.96
N GLU A 92 13.04 16.17 -16.27
CA GLU A 92 14.29 16.75 -16.79
C GLU A 92 15.37 15.68 -16.97
N SER A 93 15.50 14.79 -15.99
CA SER A 93 16.44 13.66 -16.04
C SER A 93 16.14 12.72 -17.20
N LEU A 94 14.86 12.37 -17.42
CA LEU A 94 14.42 11.57 -18.56
C LEU A 94 14.69 12.26 -19.90
N GLY A 95 14.56 13.60 -19.96
CA GLY A 95 14.90 14.38 -21.14
C GLY A 95 16.40 14.38 -21.46
N LYS A 96 17.24 14.36 -20.42
CA LYS A 96 18.71 14.30 -20.53
C LYS A 96 19.20 12.88 -20.85
N ASN A 97 18.58 11.86 -20.26
CA ASN A 97 18.90 10.45 -20.48
C ASN A 97 17.62 9.64 -20.73
N SER A 98 17.42 9.24 -21.99
CA SER A 98 16.27 8.45 -22.40
C SER A 98 16.42 6.95 -22.16
N ASP A 99 17.63 6.47 -21.83
CA ASP A 99 17.85 5.07 -21.53
C ASP A 99 17.48 4.76 -20.07
N LEU A 100 16.37 4.03 -19.91
CA LEU A 100 15.86 3.59 -18.61
C LEU A 100 16.17 2.11 -18.33
N SER A 101 17.04 1.48 -19.12
CA SER A 101 17.37 0.06 -18.95
C SER A 101 17.93 -0.25 -17.56
N THR A 102 18.72 0.66 -16.99
CA THR A 102 19.25 0.56 -15.62
C THR A 102 18.17 0.68 -14.55
N SER A 103 17.09 1.43 -14.82
CA SER A 103 15.98 1.58 -13.87
C SER A 103 15.25 0.27 -13.58
N ALA A 104 15.36 -0.73 -14.45
CA ALA A 104 14.78 -2.06 -14.22
C ALA A 104 15.42 -2.80 -13.03
N GLN A 105 16.63 -2.41 -12.61
CA GLN A 105 17.33 -3.00 -11.47
C GLN A 105 16.96 -2.32 -10.14
N VAL A 106 16.28 -1.18 -10.20
CA VAL A 106 15.90 -0.39 -9.03
C VAL A 106 14.67 -1.05 -8.39
N PRO A 107 14.72 -1.41 -7.09
CA PRO A 107 13.57 -2.02 -6.41
C PRO A 107 12.40 -1.04 -6.34
N ILE A 108 11.17 -1.57 -6.44
CA ILE A 108 9.94 -0.75 -6.37
C ILE A 108 9.64 -0.33 -4.92
N TYR A 109 10.03 -1.15 -3.94
CA TYR A 109 9.71 -0.99 -2.53
C TYR A 109 10.98 -1.05 -1.66
N GLY A 110 10.86 -0.60 -0.40
CA GLY A 110 11.92 -0.68 0.61
C GLY A 110 12.69 0.63 0.81
N TRP A 111 12.30 1.70 0.12
CA TRP A 111 12.96 3.00 0.21
C TRP A 111 12.61 3.72 1.51
N VAL A 112 11.40 3.51 2.03
CA VAL A 112 10.99 4.03 3.34
C VAL A 112 11.90 3.48 4.44
N GLU A 113 12.16 2.18 4.45
CA GLU A 113 13.05 1.54 5.40
C GLU A 113 14.49 2.03 5.24
N THR A 114 14.99 2.11 4.01
CA THR A 114 16.33 2.64 3.71
C THR A 114 16.48 4.08 4.21
N GLU A 115 15.51 4.96 3.94
CA GLU A 115 15.51 6.35 4.42
C GLU A 115 15.57 6.41 5.95
N ILE A 116 14.83 5.53 6.65
CA ILE A 116 14.84 5.45 8.12
C ILE A 116 16.21 5.00 8.63
N ILE A 117 16.78 3.95 8.04
CA ILE A 117 18.09 3.40 8.40
C ILE A 117 19.18 4.46 8.21
N ASP A 118 19.16 5.16 7.08
CA ASP A 118 20.15 6.19 6.76
C ASP A 118 20.03 7.41 7.68
N LYS A 119 18.80 7.88 7.96
CA LYS A 119 18.57 8.95 8.93
C LYS A 119 19.04 8.58 10.33
N GLU A 120 18.82 7.33 10.75
CA GLU A 120 19.25 6.83 12.05
C GLU A 120 20.77 6.68 12.13
N ALA A 121 21.41 6.17 11.08
CA ALA A 121 22.86 6.11 10.97
C ALA A 121 23.50 7.51 11.01
N ALA A 122 22.91 8.48 10.31
CA ALA A 122 23.34 9.88 10.32
C ALA A 122 23.20 10.52 11.71
N ARG A 123 22.12 10.22 12.45
CA ARG A 123 21.94 10.68 13.84
C ARG A 123 23.02 10.14 14.76
N ARG A 124 23.35 8.85 14.67
CA ARG A 124 24.38 8.20 15.51
C ARG A 124 25.79 8.76 15.30
N ARG A 125 26.09 9.30 14.11
CA ARG A 125 27.38 9.91 13.78
C ARG A 125 27.56 11.32 14.37
N ARG A 126 26.50 11.96 14.89
CA ARG A 126 26.59 13.30 15.49
C ARG A 126 27.17 13.24 16.90
N PRO A 127 28.17 14.07 17.25
CA PRO A 127 28.68 14.15 18.61
C PRO A 127 27.56 14.65 19.54
N GLY A 128 27.15 13.81 20.50
CA GLY A 128 26.07 14.12 21.45
C GLY A 128 24.76 13.32 21.28
N ALA A 129 24.70 12.36 20.35
CA ALA A 129 23.51 11.52 20.18
C ALA A 129 23.23 10.67 21.43
N ARG A 130 22.10 10.92 22.10
CA ARG A 130 21.52 9.99 23.07
C ARG A 130 21.10 8.73 22.30
N LYS A 131 21.57 7.56 22.72
CA LYS A 131 21.00 6.28 22.29
C LYS A 131 19.55 6.23 22.74
N ASP A 132 18.61 6.45 21.83
CA ASP A 132 17.25 5.94 22.03
C ASP A 132 17.28 4.44 21.70
N GLU A 133 17.41 3.64 22.75
CA GLU A 133 17.20 2.19 22.69
C GLU A 133 15.69 1.92 22.60
N SER A 134 15.11 2.20 21.42
CA SER A 134 13.82 1.62 21.01
C SER A 134 14.00 0.70 19.81
N HIS A 135 15.12 -0.02 19.78
CA HIS A 135 15.18 -1.23 18.98
C HIS A 135 14.38 -2.29 19.76
N ILE A 136 13.15 -2.57 19.34
CA ILE A 136 12.40 -3.73 19.82
C ILE A 136 13.12 -4.96 19.25
N SER A 137 14.19 -5.36 19.92
CA SER A 137 14.83 -6.65 19.68
C SER A 137 13.94 -7.69 20.34
N LEU A 138 12.92 -8.15 19.61
CA LEU A 138 12.14 -9.30 20.04
C LEU A 138 13.11 -10.45 20.30
N GLU A 139 13.26 -10.83 21.56
CA GLU A 139 14.14 -11.94 21.90
C GLU A 139 13.62 -13.21 21.23
N LYS A 140 14.52 -14.13 20.86
CA LYS A 140 14.16 -15.38 20.18
C LYS A 140 13.04 -16.15 20.91
N ASN A 141 12.99 -16.01 22.23
CA ASN A 141 11.97 -16.62 23.10
C ASN A 141 10.58 -15.98 22.94
N GLU A 142 10.50 -14.67 22.71
CA GLU A 142 9.22 -13.97 22.51
C GLU A 142 8.61 -14.30 21.15
N ILE A 143 9.47 -14.41 20.12
CA ILE A 143 9.06 -14.87 18.78
C ILE A 143 8.53 -16.30 18.87
N ALA A 144 9.25 -17.21 19.54
CA ALA A 144 8.82 -18.60 19.71
C ALA A 144 7.48 -18.71 20.47
N ARG A 145 7.29 -17.91 21.54
CA ARG A 145 6.04 -17.87 22.31
C ARG A 145 4.86 -17.40 21.44
N THR A 146 5.07 -16.34 20.67
CA THR A 146 4.03 -15.77 19.79
C THR A 146 3.66 -16.74 18.66
N LEU A 147 4.66 -17.43 18.08
CA LEU A 147 4.43 -18.45 17.06
C LEU A 147 3.63 -19.64 17.61
N GLU A 148 3.89 -20.05 18.84
CA GLU A 148 3.17 -21.16 19.47
C GLU A 148 1.72 -20.79 19.81
N GLU A 149 1.50 -19.58 20.35
CA GLU A 149 0.15 -19.06 20.60
C GLU A 149 -0.67 -18.94 19.30
N PHE A 150 -0.02 -18.51 18.21
CA PHE A 150 -0.64 -18.43 16.90
C PHE A 150 -1.00 -19.82 16.34
N ARG A 151 -0.11 -20.80 16.44
CA ARG A 151 -0.37 -22.20 16.03
C ARG A 151 -1.54 -22.82 16.81
N LYS A 152 -1.60 -22.56 18.12
CA LYS A 152 -2.70 -23.03 18.97
C LYS A 152 -4.04 -22.41 18.57
N THR A 153 -4.04 -21.14 18.18
CA THR A 153 -5.25 -20.41 17.78
C THR A 153 -5.68 -20.77 16.36
N HIS A 154 -4.75 -21.15 15.49
CA HIS A 154 -4.98 -21.44 14.08
C HIS A 154 -4.38 -22.78 13.66
N PRO A 155 -5.00 -23.93 14.03
CA PRO A 155 -4.47 -25.25 13.73
C PRO A 155 -4.37 -25.54 12.22
N ASN A 156 -5.08 -24.78 11.39
CA ASN A 156 -5.11 -24.93 9.93
C ASN A 156 -4.01 -24.13 9.21
N ILE A 157 -3.23 -23.33 9.94
CA ILE A 157 -2.16 -22.48 9.38
C ILE A 157 -0.82 -23.01 9.87
N THR A 158 -0.01 -23.51 8.94
CA THR A 158 1.34 -23.99 9.26
C THR A 158 2.33 -22.85 9.14
N VAL A 159 2.76 -22.30 10.27
CA VAL A 159 3.81 -21.28 10.32
C VAL A 159 5.13 -21.92 10.73
N ALA A 160 6.18 -21.74 9.92
CA ALA A 160 7.53 -22.23 10.21
C ALA A 160 8.53 -21.08 10.11
N ALA A 161 9.41 -20.95 11.09
CA ALA A 161 10.56 -20.05 11.00
C ALA A 161 11.69 -20.74 10.22
N LYS A 162 12.25 -20.07 9.22
CA LYS A 162 13.45 -20.53 8.49
C LYS A 162 14.65 -19.69 8.96
N GLU A 163 15.82 -20.34 9.04
CA GLU A 163 17.13 -19.76 9.35
C GLU A 163 17.13 -18.66 10.42
N GLY A 164 17.29 -19.08 11.68
CA GLY A 164 17.66 -18.14 12.76
C GLY A 164 16.59 -17.13 13.19
N ASN A 165 15.31 -17.36 12.89
CA ASN A 165 14.16 -16.47 13.17
C ASN A 165 14.11 -15.18 12.33
N GLN A 166 14.83 -15.09 11.21
CA GLN A 166 14.72 -13.93 10.32
C GLN A 166 13.58 -14.06 9.30
N ASP A 167 13.26 -15.27 8.86
CA ASP A 167 12.20 -15.52 7.89
C ASP A 167 11.04 -16.33 8.49
N VAL A 168 9.81 -15.84 8.34
CA VAL A 168 8.58 -16.57 8.71
C VAL A 168 7.88 -17.06 7.46
N LEU A 169 7.79 -18.38 7.31
CA LEU A 169 7.14 -19.05 6.21
C LEU A 169 5.74 -19.49 6.63
N ILE A 170 4.72 -18.87 6.05
CA ILE A 170 3.31 -19.17 6.31
C ILE A 170 2.79 -20.07 5.17
N LYS A 171 2.52 -21.34 5.48
CA LYS A 171 1.80 -22.27 4.61
C LYS A 171 0.36 -22.38 5.09
N LEU A 172 -0.56 -21.94 4.25
CA LEU A 172 -1.98 -22.22 4.44
C LEU A 172 -2.22 -23.66 4.00
N ALA A 173 -2.69 -24.52 4.91
CA ALA A 173 -3.10 -25.86 4.51
C ALA A 173 -4.37 -25.72 3.66
N THR A 174 -4.26 -26.02 2.37
CA THR A 174 -5.37 -26.00 1.40
C THR A 174 -6.32 -27.20 1.59
N GLY A 175 -6.72 -27.44 2.84
CA GLY A 175 -7.80 -28.36 3.20
C GLY A 175 -9.01 -27.55 3.63
N ASP A 176 -10.00 -27.44 2.73
CA ASP A 176 -11.33 -26.87 2.99
C ASP A 176 -11.43 -25.37 3.31
N LEU A 177 -10.76 -24.52 2.52
CA LEU A 177 -11.34 -23.22 2.19
C LEU A 177 -12.53 -23.44 1.25
N LYS A 178 -13.64 -23.97 1.77
CA LYS A 178 -14.95 -23.78 1.16
C LYS A 178 -15.31 -22.31 1.33
N LEU A 179 -14.77 -21.48 0.44
CA LEU A 179 -15.45 -20.26 0.03
C LEU A 179 -16.82 -20.71 -0.47
N LYS A 180 -17.81 -20.63 0.41
CA LYS A 180 -19.21 -20.77 0.04
C LYS A 180 -19.48 -19.57 -0.85
N ASN A 181 -19.22 -19.74 -2.15
CA ASN A 181 -19.60 -18.80 -3.18
C ASN A 181 -21.14 -18.73 -3.14
N VAL A 182 -21.67 -17.76 -2.39
CA VAL A 182 -23.07 -17.34 -2.51
C VAL A 182 -23.19 -16.40 -3.73
N TRP A 183 -22.51 -16.74 -4.83
CA TRP A 183 -22.70 -16.16 -6.16
C TRP A 183 -23.67 -17.01 -7.01
N GLY A 184 -24.39 -17.94 -6.39
CA GLY A 184 -25.33 -18.85 -7.07
C GLY A 184 -26.79 -18.40 -7.07
N ARG A 185 -27.13 -17.17 -6.65
CA ARG A 185 -28.55 -16.76 -6.57
C ARG A 185 -28.81 -15.30 -6.92
N LEU A 186 -28.22 -14.82 -8.01
CA LEU A 186 -28.66 -13.60 -8.71
C LEU A 186 -28.57 -13.76 -10.24
N SER A 187 -28.85 -14.97 -10.76
CA SER A 187 -29.30 -15.10 -12.14
C SER A 187 -30.81 -15.11 -12.09
N TYR A 188 -31.44 -13.93 -12.14
CA TYR A 188 -32.85 -13.64 -12.48
C TYR A 188 -33.17 -12.22 -11.97
N CYS A 189 -32.68 -11.17 -12.65
CA CYS A 189 -33.31 -9.83 -12.65
C CYS A 189 -32.67 -8.83 -13.66
N CYS A 190 -32.12 -9.31 -14.78
CA CYS A 190 -31.68 -8.45 -15.88
C CYS A 190 -32.27 -8.89 -17.23
N GLN A 191 -33.54 -9.32 -17.22
CA GLN A 191 -34.27 -9.66 -18.45
C GLN A 191 -35.63 -8.94 -18.54
N SER A 192 -35.73 -7.74 -17.98
CA SER A 192 -36.96 -6.93 -18.09
C SER A 192 -36.67 -5.44 -18.27
N ARG A 193 -35.70 -5.11 -19.13
CA ARG A 193 -35.39 -3.72 -19.50
C ARG A 193 -35.45 -3.45 -21.02
N ASP A 194 -36.13 -4.31 -21.77
CA ASP A 194 -36.41 -4.12 -23.21
C ASP A 194 -37.91 -4.05 -23.56
N ALA A 195 -38.83 -4.11 -22.58
CA ALA A 195 -40.27 -4.09 -22.84
C ALA A 195 -40.96 -2.72 -22.67
N PHE A 196 -40.22 -1.63 -22.40
CA PHE A 196 -40.83 -0.32 -22.08
C PHE A 196 -40.44 0.83 -23.02
N ARG A 197 -39.90 0.53 -24.21
CA ARG A 197 -39.43 1.57 -25.16
C ARG A 197 -40.17 1.61 -26.49
N HIS A 198 -41.39 1.07 -26.55
CA HIS A 198 -42.16 1.01 -27.79
C HIS A 198 -43.62 1.49 -27.69
N ASP A 199 -43.95 2.39 -26.76
CA ASP A 199 -45.33 2.89 -26.64
C ASP A 199 -45.49 4.35 -26.19
N LEU A 200 -44.61 5.26 -26.64
CA LEU A 200 -44.88 6.71 -26.57
C LEU A 200 -44.22 7.42 -27.75
N GLY A 201 -44.94 7.50 -28.87
CA GLY A 201 -44.47 8.20 -30.07
C GLY A 201 -45.46 8.24 -31.24
N GLN A 202 -46.76 8.28 -30.98
CA GLN A 202 -47.80 8.64 -31.95
C GLN A 202 -48.89 9.45 -31.25
N THR A 203 -48.74 10.77 -31.17
CA THR A 203 -49.83 11.72 -31.44
C THR A 203 -49.30 13.16 -31.49
N ILE A 204 -49.80 13.87 -32.50
CA ILE A 204 -49.60 15.28 -32.91
C ILE A 204 -48.36 15.53 -33.77
#